data_AF-A0A4R5N725-F1
#
_entry.id   AF-A0A4R5N725-F1
#
_cell.length_a   1.000
_cell.length_b   1.000
_cell.length_c   1.000
_cell.angle_alpha   90.00
_cell.angle_beta   90.00
_cell.angle_gamma   90.00
#
_symmetry.space_group_name_H-M   'P 1'
#
loop_
_entity.id
_entity.type
_entity.pdbx_description
1 polymer ?
#
loop_
_entity_poly.entity_id
_entity_poly.type
_entity_poly.pdbx_seq_one_letter_code
_entity_poly.pdbx_strand_id
1 'polypeptide(L)'
;MNNNHGSVIKEIRKLRGISQQQLGQLIGSQSMVSRIENNKAEPSDHTLLLLCHALNISFDEYFDMVYGTHASDTERLFDFVSQAYKTNNQNDLKKLYISSLQAIKRNPDDVSLFHKYMVVKATLYHLDFKLTTELEQNRLIDYFFQVPKWQYYDLRILEHTLYVIDVDKIKPYITEIIYQDNCDHFSESVSNTVGQTIINLLEASIMQKKYHVTKYLLTQVPLWQPKSKNFKFQTWLLFWTGFFEQQQNITANTHEKIEQAYQIATYVDSQETLKMFDRLLKLLHH
;
A
#
# COMPACT_ATOMS: atom_id res chain seq x y z
N MET A 1 5.44 -22.53 -16.15
CA MET A 1 4.55 -21.43 -16.54
C MET A 1 4.42 -21.50 -18.06
N ASN A 2 3.21 -21.68 -18.59
CA ASN A 2 3.03 -21.64 -20.05
C ASN A 2 3.00 -20.17 -20.46
N ASN A 3 4.10 -19.69 -21.04
CA ASN A 3 4.27 -18.34 -21.57
C ASN A 3 3.29 -18.14 -22.74
N ASN A 4 2.06 -17.73 -22.43
CA ASN A 4 0.94 -17.60 -23.36
C ASN A 4 0.84 -16.19 -23.99
N HIS A 5 1.96 -15.45 -24.04
CA HIS A 5 2.05 -14.11 -24.63
C HIS A 5 1.48 -14.04 -26.05
N GLY A 6 1.90 -14.98 -26.91
CA GLY A 6 1.46 -15.04 -28.30
C GLY A 6 -0.02 -15.34 -28.45
N SER A 7 -0.57 -16.21 -27.60
CA SER A 7 -2.00 -16.53 -27.63
C SER A 7 -2.86 -15.35 -27.21
N VAL A 8 -2.46 -14.57 -26.20
CA VAL A 8 -3.20 -13.37 -25.75
C VAL A 8 -3.25 -12.32 -26.87
N ILE A 9 -2.10 -11.99 -27.48
CA ILE A 9 -2.04 -11.03 -28.60
C ILE A 9 -2.91 -11.49 -29.77
N LYS A 10 -2.85 -12.78 -30.11
CA LYS A 10 -3.64 -13.38 -31.20
C LYS A 10 -5.14 -13.32 -30.93
N GLU A 11 -5.54 -13.59 -29.70
CA GLU A 11 -6.93 -13.56 -29.26
C GLU A 11 -7.49 -12.13 -29.35
N ILE A 12 -6.81 -11.17 -28.71
CA ILE A 12 -7.22 -9.76 -28.72
C ILE A 12 -7.29 -9.22 -30.15
N ARG A 13 -6.26 -9.48 -30.97
CA ARG A 13 -6.24 -9.03 -32.37
C ARG A 13 -7.48 -9.54 -33.13
N LYS A 14 -7.81 -10.82 -32.97
CA LYS A 14 -8.99 -11.42 -33.60
C LYS A 14 -10.29 -10.82 -33.07
N LEU A 15 -10.42 -10.59 -31.76
CA LEU A 15 -11.58 -9.94 -31.15
C LEU A 15 -11.79 -8.51 -31.69
N ARG A 16 -10.70 -7.80 -32.01
CA ARG A 16 -10.73 -6.47 -32.62
C ARG A 16 -10.92 -6.50 -34.15
N GLY A 17 -11.00 -7.66 -34.78
CA GLY A 17 -11.15 -7.79 -36.23
C GLY A 17 -9.92 -7.33 -37.03
N ILE A 18 -8.74 -7.25 -36.41
CA ILE A 18 -7.51 -6.75 -37.05
C ILE A 18 -6.79 -7.93 -37.73
N SER A 19 -6.31 -7.76 -38.96
CA SER A 19 -5.47 -8.78 -39.61
C SER A 19 -4.01 -8.72 -39.15
N GLN A 20 -3.25 -9.81 -39.30
CA GLN A 20 -1.81 -9.79 -38.99
C GLN A 20 -1.04 -8.77 -39.84
N GLN A 21 -1.49 -8.49 -41.06
CA GLN A 21 -0.89 -7.50 -41.94
C GLN A 21 -1.10 -6.08 -41.41
N GLN A 22 -2.33 -5.75 -41.00
CA GLN A 22 -2.66 -4.45 -40.40
C GLN A 22 -1.89 -4.23 -39.10
N LEU A 23 -1.83 -5.22 -38.21
CA LEU A 23 -1.04 -5.11 -36.99
C LEU A 23 0.47 -5.01 -37.30
N GLY A 24 0.93 -5.74 -38.32
CA GLY A 24 2.32 -5.75 -38.76
C GLY A 24 2.79 -4.39 -39.28
N GLN A 25 1.92 -3.61 -39.93
CA GLN A 25 2.24 -2.25 -40.37
C GLN A 25 2.55 -1.30 -39.20
N LEU A 26 2.00 -1.57 -38.00
CA LEU A 26 2.18 -0.74 -36.81
C LEU A 26 3.39 -1.16 -35.97
N ILE A 27 3.69 -2.47 -35.92
CA ILE A 27 4.73 -2.99 -35.02
C ILE A 27 6.03 -3.43 -35.75
N GLY A 28 6.01 -3.50 -37.08
CA GLY A 28 7.20 -3.76 -37.91
C GLY A 28 6.92 -4.62 -39.15
N SER A 29 6.35 -5.82 -38.99
CA SER A 29 5.97 -6.67 -40.13
C SER A 29 4.91 -7.71 -39.78
N GLN A 30 4.16 -8.18 -40.80
CA GLN A 30 3.24 -9.31 -40.64
C GLN A 30 3.97 -10.57 -40.14
N SER A 31 5.17 -10.83 -40.64
CA SER A 31 6.00 -11.97 -40.21
C SER A 31 6.35 -11.89 -38.73
N MET A 32 6.63 -10.69 -38.21
CA MET A 32 6.89 -10.48 -36.78
C MET A 32 5.65 -10.77 -35.95
N VAL A 33 4.48 -10.26 -36.34
CA VAL A 33 3.19 -10.58 -35.68
C VAL A 33 2.98 -12.09 -35.63
N SER A 34 3.14 -12.77 -36.76
CA SER A 34 2.95 -14.23 -36.82
C SER A 34 3.93 -14.97 -35.91
N ARG A 35 5.20 -14.54 -35.84
CA ARG A 35 6.16 -15.13 -34.91
C ARG A 35 5.76 -14.92 -33.45
N ILE A 36 5.35 -13.71 -33.07
CA ILE A 36 4.89 -13.39 -31.72
C ILE A 36 3.66 -14.23 -31.36
N GLU A 37 2.63 -14.22 -32.21
CA GLU A 37 1.37 -14.94 -31.98
C GLU A 37 1.50 -16.46 -31.84
N ASN A 38 2.58 -17.03 -32.36
CA ASN A 38 2.88 -18.46 -32.29
C ASN A 38 4.04 -18.76 -31.31
N ASN A 39 4.37 -17.83 -30.41
CA ASN A 39 5.43 -17.95 -29.40
C ASN A 39 6.82 -18.30 -30.00
N LYS A 40 7.10 -17.86 -31.23
CA LYS A 40 8.39 -18.01 -31.94
C LYS A 40 9.27 -16.76 -31.83
N ALA A 41 8.78 -15.71 -31.18
CA ALA A 41 9.51 -14.51 -30.83
C ALA A 41 8.83 -13.87 -29.61
N GLU A 42 9.62 -13.46 -28.64
CA GLU A 42 9.13 -12.60 -27.55
C GLU A 42 9.17 -11.15 -28.00
N PRO A 43 8.12 -10.35 -27.76
CA PRO A 43 8.14 -8.93 -28.09
C PRO A 43 9.14 -8.19 -27.17
N SER A 44 9.89 -7.25 -27.72
CA SER A 44 10.63 -6.29 -26.89
C SER A 44 9.66 -5.34 -26.17
N ASP A 45 10.12 -4.63 -25.13
CA ASP A 45 9.28 -3.65 -24.40
C ASP A 45 8.69 -2.59 -25.34
N HIS A 46 9.46 -2.13 -26.33
CA HIS A 46 8.99 -1.19 -27.34
C HIS A 46 7.93 -1.83 -28.25
N THR A 47 8.14 -3.07 -28.69
CA THR A 47 7.14 -3.80 -29.48
C THR A 47 5.86 -4.04 -28.69
N LEU A 48 5.98 -4.35 -27.40
CA LEU A 48 4.84 -4.54 -26.51
C LEU A 48 4.05 -3.24 -26.34
N LEU A 49 4.72 -2.10 -26.17
CA LEU A 49 4.09 -0.77 -26.17
C LEU A 49 3.26 -0.54 -27.44
N LEU A 50 3.84 -0.83 -28.61
CA LEU A 50 3.14 -0.67 -29.88
C LEU A 50 1.96 -1.65 -30.02
N LEU A 51 2.12 -2.89 -29.54
CA LEU A 51 1.05 -3.89 -29.52
C LEU A 51 -0.11 -3.45 -28.63
N CYS A 52 0.16 -3.03 -27.39
CA CYS A 52 -0.84 -2.52 -26.45
C CYS A 52 -1.62 -1.34 -27.05
N HIS A 53 -0.90 -0.38 -27.64
CA HIS A 53 -1.51 0.76 -28.32
C HIS A 53 -2.36 0.36 -29.53
N ALA A 54 -1.84 -0.50 -30.42
CA ALA A 54 -2.56 -0.94 -31.61
C ALA A 54 -3.81 -1.78 -31.30
N LEU A 55 -3.80 -2.50 -30.19
CA LEU A 55 -4.89 -3.39 -29.77
C LEU A 55 -5.88 -2.73 -28.79
N ASN A 56 -5.58 -1.50 -28.35
CA ASN A 56 -6.30 -0.78 -27.30
C ASN A 56 -6.49 -1.67 -26.05
N ILE A 57 -5.37 -2.14 -25.52
CA ILE A 57 -5.28 -2.85 -24.24
C ILE A 57 -4.19 -2.18 -23.39
N SER A 58 -4.44 -2.01 -22.09
CA SER A 58 -3.42 -1.49 -21.17
C SER A 58 -2.30 -2.52 -20.93
N PHE A 59 -1.17 -2.08 -20.39
CA PHE A 59 -0.13 -3.01 -19.94
C PHE A 59 -0.64 -3.91 -18.82
N ASP A 60 -1.38 -3.36 -17.86
CA ASP A 60 -1.90 -4.11 -16.71
C ASP A 60 -2.81 -5.26 -17.16
N GLU A 61 -3.79 -4.98 -18.03
CA GLU A 61 -4.67 -6.01 -18.59
C GLU A 61 -3.88 -7.06 -19.37
N TYR A 62 -2.87 -6.65 -20.16
CA TYR A 62 -2.03 -7.59 -20.89
C TYR A 62 -1.27 -8.54 -19.94
N PHE A 63 -0.60 -7.98 -18.94
CA PHE A 63 0.18 -8.76 -17.96
C PHE A 63 -0.74 -9.68 -17.14
N ASP A 64 -1.92 -9.20 -16.74
CA ASP A 64 -2.94 -10.01 -16.05
C ASP A 64 -3.45 -11.16 -16.92
N MET A 65 -3.65 -10.96 -18.22
CA MET A 65 -4.09 -12.03 -19.13
C MET A 65 -3.00 -13.09 -19.37
N VAL A 66 -1.74 -12.67 -19.44
CA VAL A 66 -0.61 -13.57 -19.75
C VAL A 66 -0.18 -14.36 -18.52
N TYR A 67 0.01 -13.66 -17.40
CA TYR A 67 0.56 -14.23 -16.19
C TYR A 67 -0.53 -14.57 -15.17
N GLY A 68 -1.76 -14.11 -15.35
CA GLY A 68 -2.77 -14.08 -14.29
C GLY A 68 -2.56 -12.86 -13.39
N THR A 69 -3.53 -12.57 -12.53
CA THR A 69 -3.34 -11.61 -11.44
C THR A 69 -2.27 -12.17 -10.49
N HIS A 70 -1.03 -11.74 -10.71
CA HIS A 70 0.11 -12.20 -9.94
C HIS A 70 0.70 -11.02 -9.19
N ALA A 71 0.06 -10.71 -8.06
CA ALA A 71 0.71 -9.97 -6.99
C ALA A 71 2.06 -10.66 -6.68
N SER A 72 3.12 -9.87 -6.59
CA SER A 72 4.43 -10.35 -6.13
C SER A 72 4.30 -11.03 -4.77
N ASP A 73 5.25 -11.90 -4.40
CA ASP A 73 5.23 -12.52 -3.06
C ASP A 73 5.15 -11.49 -1.92
N THR A 74 5.71 -10.30 -2.15
CA THR A 74 5.66 -9.16 -1.25
C THR A 74 4.26 -8.53 -1.19
N GLU A 75 3.60 -8.33 -2.33
CA GLU A 75 2.23 -7.80 -2.34
C GLU A 75 1.25 -8.79 -1.72
N ARG A 76 1.39 -10.08 -2.03
CA ARG A 76 0.61 -11.15 -1.38
C ARG A 76 0.81 -11.14 0.13
N LEU A 77 2.03 -10.86 0.59
CA LEU A 77 2.32 -10.69 2.01
C LEU A 77 1.55 -9.50 2.59
N PHE A 78 1.62 -8.32 1.96
CA PHE A 78 0.92 -7.13 2.43
C PHE A 78 -0.60 -7.34 2.51
N ASP A 79 -1.18 -7.95 1.49
CA ASP A 79 -2.61 -8.27 1.45
C ASP A 79 -2.97 -9.28 2.53
N PHE A 80 -2.15 -10.32 2.70
CA PHE A 80 -2.36 -11.33 3.73
C PHE A 80 -2.32 -10.71 5.14
N VAL A 81 -1.32 -9.90 5.47
CA VAL A 81 -1.21 -9.31 6.83
C VAL A 81 -2.34 -8.30 7.07
N SER A 82 -2.71 -7.52 6.05
CA SER A 82 -3.85 -6.60 6.13
C SER A 82 -5.16 -7.35 6.42
N GLN A 83 -5.40 -8.46 5.72
CA GLN A 83 -6.59 -9.28 5.95
C GLN A 83 -6.56 -10.01 7.30
N ALA A 84 -5.39 -10.52 7.71
CA ALA A 84 -5.22 -11.17 9.00
C ALA A 84 -5.49 -10.20 10.16
N TYR A 85 -5.06 -8.94 10.06
CA TYR A 85 -5.35 -7.89 11.03
C TYR A 85 -6.86 -7.61 11.12
N LYS A 86 -7.51 -7.38 9.98
CA LYS A 86 -8.95 -7.06 9.88
C LYS A 86 -9.84 -8.17 10.44
N THR A 87 -9.48 -9.42 10.16
CA THR A 87 -10.25 -10.61 10.58
C THR A 87 -9.82 -11.16 11.93
N ASN A 88 -8.83 -10.54 12.58
CA ASN A 88 -8.22 -11.02 13.82
C ASN A 88 -7.72 -12.49 13.75
N ASN A 89 -7.21 -12.90 12.58
CA ASN A 89 -6.69 -14.26 12.37
C ASN A 89 -5.28 -14.41 12.97
N GLN A 90 -5.21 -14.52 14.29
CA GLN A 90 -3.92 -14.62 15.00
C GLN A 90 -3.15 -15.90 14.72
N ASN A 91 -3.84 -17.00 14.39
CA ASN A 91 -3.20 -18.30 14.26
C ASN A 91 -2.29 -18.36 13.03
N ASP A 92 -2.80 -17.94 11.87
CA ASP A 92 -2.01 -17.97 10.65
C ASP A 92 -0.93 -16.88 10.66
N LEU A 93 -1.21 -15.73 11.27
CA LEU A 93 -0.22 -14.68 11.46
C LEU A 93 0.95 -15.13 12.36
N LYS A 94 0.68 -15.90 13.43
CA LYS A 94 1.74 -16.50 14.27
C LYS A 94 2.59 -17.52 13.50
N LYS A 95 1.99 -18.36 12.65
CA LYS A 95 2.74 -19.29 11.79
C LYS A 95 3.66 -18.54 10.83
N LEU A 96 3.15 -17.48 10.20
CA LEU A 96 3.92 -16.63 9.29
C LEU A 96 5.05 -15.87 10.00
N TYR A 97 4.84 -15.46 11.24
CA TYR A 97 5.88 -14.86 12.07
C TYR A 97 7.02 -15.85 12.34
N ILE A 98 6.70 -17.10 12.69
CA ILE A 98 7.73 -18.12 12.93
C ILE A 98 8.53 -18.39 11.66
N SER A 99 7.88 -18.52 10.50
CA SER A 99 8.58 -18.78 9.23
C SER A 99 9.46 -17.60 8.80
N SER A 100 8.96 -16.37 8.90
CA SER A 100 9.74 -15.16 8.58
C SER A 100 10.93 -14.96 9.54
N LEU A 101 10.73 -15.22 10.83
CA LEU A 101 11.82 -15.18 11.82
C LEU A 101 12.91 -16.22 11.53
N GLN A 102 12.53 -17.44 11.12
CA GLN A 102 13.49 -18.46 10.71
C GLN A 102 14.27 -18.06 9.46
N ALA A 103 13.61 -17.43 8.48
CA ALA A 103 14.25 -16.97 7.26
C ALA A 103 15.30 -15.88 7.53
N ILE A 104 14.95 -14.84 8.31
CA ILE A 104 15.90 -13.77 8.65
C ILE A 104 17.03 -14.27 9.57
N LYS A 105 16.79 -15.27 10.43
CA LYS A 105 17.86 -15.89 11.22
C LYS A 105 18.88 -16.65 10.35
N ARG A 106 18.43 -17.25 9.24
CA ARG A 106 19.31 -17.96 8.30
C ARG A 106 20.14 -16.99 7.48
N ASN A 107 19.54 -15.89 7.03
CA ASN A 107 20.19 -14.86 6.22
C ASN A 107 20.00 -13.46 6.82
N PRO A 108 20.72 -13.10 7.91
CA PRO A 108 20.48 -11.87 8.66
C PRO A 108 20.65 -10.57 7.87
N ASP A 109 21.49 -10.59 6.85
CA ASP A 109 21.84 -9.41 6.04
C ASP A 109 20.89 -9.18 4.86
N ASP A 110 19.96 -10.11 4.60
CA ASP A 110 18.96 -9.95 3.54
C ASP A 110 17.90 -8.92 3.94
N VAL A 111 17.96 -7.75 3.29
CA VAL A 111 17.06 -6.62 3.52
C VAL A 111 15.60 -6.99 3.23
N SER A 112 15.33 -7.76 2.17
CA SER A 112 13.97 -8.15 1.81
C SER A 112 13.38 -9.10 2.85
N LEU A 113 14.16 -10.06 3.34
CA LEU A 113 13.72 -10.95 4.43
C LEU A 113 13.50 -10.17 5.73
N PHE A 114 14.35 -9.18 6.03
CA PHE A 114 14.17 -8.32 7.19
C PHE A 114 12.85 -7.54 7.11
N HIS A 115 12.58 -6.91 5.97
CA HIS A 115 11.33 -6.18 5.74
C HIS A 115 10.09 -7.06 5.88
N LYS A 116 10.10 -8.26 5.27
CA LYS A 116 9.00 -9.22 5.40
C LYS A 116 8.77 -9.63 6.86
N TYR A 117 9.85 -9.92 7.59
CA TYR A 117 9.76 -10.21 9.03
C TYR A 117 9.19 -9.03 9.83
N MET A 118 9.66 -7.79 9.56
CA MET A 118 9.20 -6.60 10.27
C MET A 118 7.73 -6.30 10.01
N VAL A 119 7.24 -6.45 8.79
CA VAL A 119 5.82 -6.28 8.42
C VAL A 119 4.94 -7.25 9.22
N VAL A 120 5.32 -8.53 9.28
CA VAL A 120 4.57 -9.56 10.01
C VAL A 120 4.61 -9.31 11.52
N LYS A 121 5.80 -8.98 12.05
CA LYS A 121 5.98 -8.65 13.47
C LYS A 121 5.15 -7.43 13.86
N ALA A 122 5.17 -6.39 13.03
CA ALA A 122 4.43 -5.17 13.27
C ALA A 122 2.92 -5.41 13.32
N THR A 123 2.41 -6.23 12.42
CA THR A 123 0.99 -6.62 12.41
C THR A 123 0.59 -7.37 13.69
N LEU A 124 1.46 -8.25 14.20
CA LEU A 124 1.21 -8.93 15.48
C LEU A 124 1.24 -7.96 16.66
N TYR A 125 2.21 -7.06 16.68
CA TYR A 125 2.45 -6.15 17.81
C TYR A 125 1.45 -5.00 17.84
N HIS A 126 0.88 -4.63 16.68
CA HIS A 126 -0.21 -3.65 16.58
C HIS A 126 -1.44 -4.10 17.37
N LEU A 127 -1.68 -5.41 17.53
CA LEU A 127 -2.76 -5.91 18.38
C LEU A 127 -2.62 -5.46 19.85
N ASP A 128 -1.38 -5.28 20.31
CA ASP A 128 -1.01 -4.91 21.69
C ASP A 128 -0.30 -3.54 21.78
N PHE A 129 -0.27 -2.76 20.69
CA PHE A 129 0.47 -1.49 20.54
C PHE A 129 1.91 -1.51 21.07
N LYS A 130 2.62 -2.62 20.85
CA LYS A 130 3.96 -2.83 21.39
C LYS A 130 5.05 -2.33 20.43
N LEU A 131 6.02 -1.57 20.93
CA LEU A 131 7.23 -1.23 20.16
C LEU A 131 8.15 -2.44 20.00
N THR A 132 8.85 -2.50 18.87
CA THR A 132 9.91 -3.48 18.64
C THR A 132 11.22 -3.06 19.34
N THR A 133 12.24 -3.93 19.34
CA THR A 133 13.52 -3.60 19.97
C THR A 133 14.17 -2.38 19.32
N GLU A 134 14.96 -1.62 20.07
CA GLU A 134 15.64 -0.43 19.54
C GLU A 134 16.55 -0.76 18.36
N LEU A 135 17.22 -1.92 18.39
CA LEU A 135 18.05 -2.41 17.29
C LEU A 135 17.24 -2.59 15.99
N GLU A 136 16.07 -3.22 16.06
CA GLU A 136 15.21 -3.43 14.88
C GLU A 136 14.58 -2.11 14.40
N GLN A 137 14.21 -1.21 15.32
CA GLN A 137 13.76 0.13 14.96
C GLN A 137 14.86 0.87 14.19
N ASN A 138 16.07 0.91 14.73
CA ASN A 138 17.18 1.63 14.11
C ASN A 138 17.53 1.04 12.74
N ARG A 139 17.49 -0.29 12.57
CA ARG A 139 17.70 -0.92 11.26
C ARG A 139 16.66 -0.50 10.21
N LEU A 140 15.39 -0.33 10.57
CA LEU A 140 14.37 0.21 9.66
C LEU A 140 14.58 1.71 9.37
N ILE A 141 14.97 2.48 10.39
CA ILE A 141 15.27 3.90 10.23
C ILE A 141 16.49 4.11 9.32
N ASP A 142 17.55 3.31 9.47
CA ASP A 142 18.73 3.34 8.62
C ASP A 142 18.37 3.05 7.15
N TYR A 143 17.41 2.16 6.92
CA TYR A 143 16.85 1.92 5.58
C TYR A 143 16.11 3.15 5.05
N PHE A 144 15.13 3.69 5.79
CA PHE A 144 14.34 4.84 5.34
C PHE A 144 15.19 6.08 5.11
N PHE A 145 16.23 6.29 5.93
CA PHE A 145 17.18 7.38 5.76
C PHE A 145 17.95 7.30 4.43
N GLN A 146 18.14 6.10 3.89
CA GLN A 146 18.84 5.87 2.62
C GLN A 146 17.91 5.95 1.40
N VAL A 147 16.61 6.24 1.56
CA VAL A 147 15.65 6.35 0.46
C VAL A 147 15.64 7.78 -0.08
N PRO A 148 16.30 8.09 -1.22
CA PRO A 148 16.30 9.44 -1.78
C PRO A 148 14.97 9.79 -2.46
N LYS A 149 14.26 8.77 -2.96
CA LYS A 149 12.97 8.91 -3.63
C LYS A 149 12.08 7.76 -3.22
N TRP A 150 10.98 8.09 -2.55
CA TRP A 150 10.05 7.12 -2.02
C TRP A 150 9.34 6.40 -3.16
N GLN A 151 9.43 5.08 -3.17
CA GLN A 151 8.73 4.23 -4.11
C GLN A 151 7.58 3.50 -3.41
N TYR A 152 6.73 2.85 -4.21
CA TYR A 152 5.61 2.06 -3.69
C TYR A 152 6.06 1.05 -2.62
N TYR A 153 7.16 0.34 -2.87
CA TYR A 153 7.70 -0.62 -1.91
C TYR A 153 8.06 0.03 -0.56
N ASP A 154 8.80 1.14 -0.57
CA ASP A 154 9.25 1.84 0.65
C ASP A 154 8.06 2.33 1.49
N LEU A 155 7.08 2.93 0.81
CA LEU A 155 5.85 3.42 1.44
C LEU A 155 5.04 2.28 2.05
N ARG A 156 4.95 1.13 1.37
CA ARG A 156 4.28 -0.06 1.94
C ARG A 156 5.02 -0.62 3.14
N ILE A 157 6.36 -0.64 3.14
CA ILE A 157 7.12 -1.04 4.34
C ILE A 157 6.87 -0.07 5.49
N LEU A 158 6.93 1.25 5.24
CA LEU A 158 6.64 2.26 6.26
C LEU A 158 5.22 2.12 6.82
N GLU A 159 4.22 2.04 5.95
CA GLU A 159 2.80 1.91 6.30
C GLU A 159 2.53 0.75 7.27
N HIS A 160 3.15 -0.42 7.03
CA HIS A 160 2.93 -1.62 7.83
C HIS A 160 3.79 -1.66 9.09
N THR A 161 4.94 -0.98 9.12
CA THR A 161 5.91 -1.10 10.22
C THR A 161 5.89 0.08 11.19
N LEU A 162 5.27 1.20 10.85
CA LEU A 162 5.29 2.41 11.68
C LEU A 162 4.70 2.21 13.08
N TYR A 163 3.83 1.22 13.29
CA TYR A 163 3.20 0.97 14.60
C TYR A 163 4.17 0.46 15.66
N VAL A 164 5.30 -0.13 15.24
CA VAL A 164 6.30 -0.71 16.14
C VAL A 164 7.54 0.16 16.32
N ILE A 165 7.53 1.36 15.75
CA ILE A 165 8.62 2.34 15.81
C ILE A 165 8.15 3.54 16.64
N ASP A 166 9.04 4.15 17.42
CA ASP A 166 8.73 5.44 18.03
C ASP A 166 8.42 6.45 16.91
N VAL A 167 7.21 7.01 16.94
CA VAL A 167 6.74 7.93 15.90
C VAL A 167 7.60 9.19 15.77
N ASP A 168 8.38 9.54 16.79
CA ASP A 168 9.37 10.62 16.71
C ASP A 168 10.46 10.34 15.67
N LYS A 169 10.83 9.07 15.48
CA LYS A 169 11.81 8.66 14.47
C LYS A 169 11.22 8.67 13.05
N ILE A 170 9.90 8.56 12.91
CA ILE A 170 9.20 8.54 11.62
C ILE A 170 8.80 9.94 11.16
N LYS A 171 8.49 10.83 12.09
CA LYS A 171 8.07 12.21 11.84
C LYS A 171 8.91 12.95 10.76
N PRO A 172 10.25 12.86 10.71
CA PRO A 172 11.06 13.61 9.73
C PRO A 172 10.76 13.28 8.27
N TYR A 173 10.29 12.08 7.96
CA TYR A 173 10.08 11.63 6.59
C TYR A 173 8.77 12.15 5.97
N ILE A 174 7.81 12.57 6.79
CA ILE A 174 6.45 12.86 6.32
C ILE A 174 6.40 14.10 5.41
N THR A 175 7.11 15.18 5.74
CA THR A 175 7.15 16.36 4.86
C THR A 175 7.77 16.02 3.51
N GLU A 176 8.81 15.18 3.48
CA GLU A 176 9.44 14.75 2.23
C GLU A 176 8.49 13.88 1.39
N ILE A 177 7.83 12.88 2.00
CA ILE A 177 6.86 12.02 1.32
C ILE A 177 5.72 12.86 0.69
N ILE A 178 5.17 13.81 1.45
CA ILE A 178 4.11 14.70 0.96
C ILE A 178 4.62 15.58 -0.18
N TYR A 179 5.83 16.14 -0.04
CA TYR A 179 6.44 16.95 -1.08
C TYR A 179 6.64 16.16 -2.37
N GLN A 180 7.16 14.93 -2.28
CA GLN A 180 7.36 14.05 -3.42
C GLN A 180 6.02 13.66 -4.08
N ASP A 181 4.98 13.29 -3.32
CA ASP A 181 3.66 12.99 -3.92
C ASP A 181 3.05 14.19 -4.65
N ASN A 182 3.19 15.39 -4.08
CA ASN A 182 2.70 16.62 -4.70
C ASN A 182 3.44 16.95 -6.01
N CYS A 183 4.77 16.84 -6.01
CA CYS A 183 5.62 17.34 -7.09
C CYS A 183 5.94 16.30 -8.17
N ASP A 184 5.96 15.01 -7.84
CA ASP A 184 6.35 13.94 -8.74
C ASP A 184 5.16 13.24 -9.42
N HIS A 185 5.48 12.43 -10.43
CA HIS A 185 4.57 11.55 -11.17
C HIS A 185 4.17 10.32 -10.33
N PHE A 186 3.85 10.49 -9.05
CA PHE A 186 3.24 9.42 -8.26
C PHE A 186 1.92 9.04 -8.93
N SER A 187 1.73 7.73 -9.13
CA SER A 187 0.45 7.20 -9.57
C SER A 187 -0.60 7.41 -8.48
N GLU A 188 -1.87 7.33 -8.86
CA GLU A 188 -2.98 7.39 -7.90
C GLU A 188 -2.85 6.31 -6.80
N SER A 189 -2.39 5.11 -7.15
CA SER A 189 -2.15 4.04 -6.18
C SER A 189 -1.10 4.40 -5.13
N VAL A 190 0.02 5.02 -5.55
CA VAL A 190 1.08 5.46 -4.63
C VAL A 190 0.58 6.61 -3.75
N SER A 191 -0.14 7.58 -4.32
CA SER A 191 -0.74 8.68 -3.54
C SER A 191 -1.73 8.16 -2.50
N ASN A 192 -2.53 7.13 -2.82
CA ASN A 192 -3.40 6.47 -1.86
C ASN A 192 -2.61 5.80 -0.70
N THR A 193 -1.45 5.22 -0.98
CA THR A 193 -0.54 4.68 0.06
C THR A 193 0.01 5.79 0.97
N VAL A 194 0.31 6.97 0.43
CA VAL A 194 0.70 8.15 1.24
C VAL A 194 -0.42 8.52 2.20
N GLY A 195 -1.67 8.63 1.71
CA GLY A 195 -2.83 8.89 2.56
C GLY A 195 -3.00 7.86 3.68
N GLN A 196 -2.88 6.57 3.37
CA GLN A 196 -2.97 5.51 4.37
C GLN A 196 -1.83 5.59 5.39
N THR A 197 -0.61 5.92 4.96
CA THR A 197 0.55 6.13 5.84
C THR A 197 0.30 7.27 6.83
N ILE A 198 -0.28 8.39 6.36
CA ILE A 198 -0.64 9.53 7.21
C ILE A 198 -1.67 9.10 8.27
N ILE A 199 -2.72 8.38 7.89
CA ILE A 199 -3.75 7.88 8.83
C ILE A 199 -3.14 6.92 9.87
N ASN A 200 -2.32 5.98 9.41
CA ASN A 200 -1.66 5.00 10.28
C ASN A 200 -0.73 5.72 11.27
N LEU A 201 0.00 6.75 10.83
CA LEU A 201 0.88 7.50 11.71
C LEU A 201 0.11 8.39 12.71
N LEU A 202 -1.05 8.93 12.31
CA LEU A 202 -1.96 9.60 13.24
C LEU A 202 -2.39 8.63 14.35
N GLU A 203 -2.86 7.44 13.98
CA GLU A 203 -3.21 6.38 14.94
C GLU A 203 -2.03 6.07 15.86
N ALA A 204 -0.87 5.72 15.30
CA ALA A 204 0.31 5.35 16.08
C ALA A 204 0.74 6.46 17.04
N SER A 205 0.69 7.73 16.60
CA SER A 205 1.07 8.87 17.45
C SER A 205 0.11 9.07 18.63
N ILE A 206 -1.19 8.84 18.42
CA ILE A 206 -2.22 8.92 19.47
C ILE A 206 -2.02 7.77 20.46
N MET A 207 -1.83 6.54 19.97
CA MET A 207 -1.65 5.35 20.79
C MET A 207 -0.38 5.41 21.65
N GLN A 208 0.71 5.95 21.09
CA GLN A 208 1.95 6.20 21.81
C GLN A 208 1.89 7.45 22.71
N LYS A 209 0.76 8.18 22.74
CA LYS A 209 0.56 9.44 23.47
C LYS A 209 1.55 10.56 23.09
N LYS A 210 2.08 10.50 21.86
CA LYS A 210 3.03 11.46 21.27
C LYS A 210 2.29 12.57 20.53
N TYR A 211 1.48 13.32 21.28
CA TYR A 211 0.54 14.31 20.73
C TYR A 211 1.19 15.46 19.95
N HIS A 212 2.47 15.76 20.18
CA HIS A 212 3.18 16.74 19.36
C HIS A 212 3.40 16.25 17.93
N VAL A 213 3.55 14.94 17.72
CA VAL A 213 3.57 14.33 16.38
C VAL A 213 2.17 14.41 15.76
N THR A 214 1.12 14.08 16.51
CA THR A 214 -0.27 14.20 16.03
C THR A 214 -0.59 15.62 15.56
N LYS A 215 -0.27 16.64 16.37
CA LYS A 215 -0.44 18.05 16.01
C LYS A 215 0.33 18.41 14.74
N TYR A 216 1.59 17.99 14.65
CA TYR A 216 2.39 18.22 13.46
C TYR A 216 1.76 17.60 12.21
N LEU A 217 1.30 16.34 12.26
CA LEU A 217 0.64 15.69 11.13
C LEU A 217 -0.61 16.44 10.68
N LEU A 218 -1.46 16.88 11.61
CA LEU A 218 -2.65 17.68 11.30
C LEU A 218 -2.31 19.02 10.63
N THR A 219 -1.11 19.58 10.81
CA THR A 219 -0.63 20.74 10.03
C THR A 219 -0.10 20.38 8.65
N GLN A 220 0.37 19.13 8.45
CA GLN A 220 0.88 18.67 7.16
C GLN A 220 -0.24 18.21 6.22
N VAL A 221 -1.32 17.60 6.73
CA VAL A 221 -2.44 17.10 5.91
C VAL A 221 -3.00 18.14 4.93
N PRO A 222 -3.24 19.41 5.32
CA PRO A 222 -3.74 20.42 4.38
C PRO A 222 -2.76 20.79 3.25
N LEU A 223 -1.46 20.49 3.40
CA LEU A 223 -0.44 20.74 2.38
C LEU A 223 -0.39 19.62 1.33
N TRP A 224 -0.98 18.46 1.64
CA TRP A 224 -0.99 17.31 0.76
C TRP A 224 -2.07 17.45 -0.32
N GLN A 225 -1.67 17.25 -1.58
CA GLN A 225 -2.52 17.36 -2.77
C GLN A 225 -2.72 15.97 -3.39
N PRO A 226 -3.66 15.15 -2.85
CA PRO A 226 -3.86 13.80 -3.32
C PRO A 226 -4.30 13.76 -4.79
N LYS A 227 -3.84 12.75 -5.54
CA LYS A 227 -4.19 12.60 -6.96
C LYS A 227 -5.67 12.29 -7.18
N SER A 228 -6.37 11.76 -6.18
CA SER A 228 -7.81 11.54 -6.21
C SER A 228 -8.47 11.78 -4.84
N LYS A 229 -9.78 12.02 -4.86
CA LYS A 229 -10.55 12.15 -3.61
C LYS A 229 -10.74 10.78 -2.99
N ASN A 230 -10.15 10.59 -1.82
CA ASN A 230 -10.26 9.34 -1.07
C ASN A 230 -11.22 9.51 0.13
N PHE A 231 -12.46 9.05 -0.03
CA PHE A 231 -13.47 9.12 1.04
C PHE A 231 -13.04 8.37 2.29
N LYS A 232 -12.39 7.20 2.15
CA LYS A 232 -11.90 6.43 3.29
C LYS A 232 -10.88 7.23 4.10
N PHE A 233 -9.93 7.88 3.43
CA PHE A 233 -8.96 8.77 4.08
C PHE A 233 -9.66 9.88 4.87
N GLN A 234 -10.64 10.56 4.25
CA GLN A 234 -11.36 11.66 4.89
C GLN A 234 -12.14 11.19 6.13
N THR A 235 -12.81 10.04 6.05
CA THR A 235 -13.55 9.45 7.19
C THR A 235 -12.62 9.12 8.35
N TRP A 236 -11.47 8.51 8.08
CA TRP A 236 -10.47 8.17 9.10
C TRP A 236 -9.78 9.41 9.69
N LEU A 237 -9.49 10.41 8.86
CA LEU A 237 -8.94 11.69 9.32
C LEU A 237 -9.92 12.38 10.27
N LEU A 238 -11.21 12.41 9.91
CA LEU A 238 -12.26 12.99 10.73
C LEU A 238 -12.39 12.28 12.08
N PHE A 239 -12.40 10.95 12.06
CA PHE A 239 -12.42 10.11 13.27
C PHE A 239 -11.22 10.41 14.19
N TRP A 240 -9.99 10.35 13.66
CA TRP A 240 -8.78 10.57 14.47
C TRP A 240 -8.63 12.00 14.96
N THR A 241 -9.05 12.99 14.16
CA THR A 241 -9.07 14.40 14.57
C THR A 241 -10.04 14.61 15.73
N GLY A 242 -11.26 14.08 15.62
CA GLY A 242 -12.24 14.11 16.70
C GLY A 242 -11.72 13.43 17.96
N PHE A 243 -11.15 12.23 17.83
CA PHE A 243 -10.57 11.52 18.97
C PHE A 243 -9.46 12.33 19.66
N PHE A 244 -8.54 12.88 18.87
CA PHE A 244 -7.43 13.69 19.39
C PHE A 244 -7.93 14.95 20.13
N GLU A 245 -8.91 15.67 19.58
CA GLU A 245 -9.51 16.84 20.23
C GLU A 245 -10.19 16.48 21.56
N GLN A 246 -10.77 15.28 21.66
CA GLN A 246 -11.38 14.77 22.89
C GLN A 246 -10.35 14.60 24.00
N GLN A 247 -9.21 14.00 23.67
CA GLN A 247 -8.11 13.78 24.61
C GLN A 247 -7.47 15.09 25.08
N GLN A 248 -7.54 16.16 24.27
CA GLN A 248 -7.02 17.47 24.63
C GLN A 248 -8.03 18.34 25.40
N ASN A 249 -9.24 17.84 25.73
CA ASN A 249 -10.34 18.60 26.32
C ASN A 249 -10.73 19.87 25.53
N ILE A 250 -10.59 19.82 24.19
CA ILE A 250 -11.05 20.89 23.31
C ILE A 250 -12.56 20.66 23.13
N THR A 251 -13.41 21.50 23.73
CA THR A 251 -14.78 21.11 24.14
C THR A 251 -15.93 21.48 23.20
N ALA A 252 -15.72 22.07 22.02
CA ALA A 252 -16.86 22.57 21.24
C ALA A 252 -17.52 21.53 20.30
N ASN A 253 -16.79 20.73 19.52
CA ASN A 253 -17.36 19.95 18.40
C ASN A 253 -16.79 18.51 18.28
N THR A 254 -16.23 17.98 19.35
CA THR A 254 -15.42 16.76 19.31
C THR A 254 -16.23 15.49 19.09
N HIS A 255 -17.33 15.34 19.85
CA HIS A 255 -18.24 14.21 19.71
C HIS A 255 -18.91 14.21 18.32
N GLU A 256 -19.12 15.41 17.76
CA GLU A 256 -19.70 15.59 16.43
C GLU A 256 -18.82 14.98 15.33
N LYS A 257 -17.49 15.18 15.37
CA LYS A 257 -16.58 14.63 14.35
C LYS A 257 -16.53 13.10 14.37
N ILE A 258 -16.46 12.51 15.56
CA ILE A 258 -16.47 11.04 15.70
C ILE A 258 -17.80 10.49 15.18
N GLU A 259 -18.92 11.07 15.61
CA GLU A 259 -20.26 10.67 15.17
C GLU A 259 -20.42 10.81 13.64
N GLN A 260 -20.00 11.92 13.05
CA GLN A 260 -20.01 12.13 11.60
C GLN A 260 -19.18 11.06 10.86
N ALA A 261 -18.01 10.69 11.38
CA ALA A 261 -17.22 9.62 10.79
C ALA A 261 -17.95 8.26 10.83
N TYR A 262 -18.63 7.94 11.93
CA TYR A 262 -19.49 6.76 12.04
C TYR A 262 -20.67 6.81 11.05
N GLN A 263 -21.33 7.96 10.90
CA GLN A 263 -22.42 8.15 9.95
C GLN A 263 -21.95 7.94 8.51
N ILE A 264 -20.81 8.53 8.12
CA ILE A 264 -20.23 8.33 6.79
C ILE A 264 -19.94 6.85 6.57
N ALA A 265 -19.26 6.18 7.51
CA ALA A 265 -18.95 4.75 7.42
C ALA A 265 -20.22 3.88 7.29
N THR A 266 -21.31 4.27 7.97
CA THR A 266 -22.62 3.61 7.88
C THR A 266 -23.27 3.85 6.51
N TYR A 267 -23.24 5.06 5.98
CA TYR A 267 -23.84 5.39 4.68
C TYR A 267 -23.15 4.73 3.50
N VAL A 268 -21.84 4.47 3.60
CA VAL A 268 -21.08 3.72 2.59
C VAL A 268 -21.04 2.21 2.86
N ASP A 269 -21.83 1.72 3.83
CA ASP A 269 -21.91 0.31 4.27
C ASP A 269 -20.54 -0.34 4.58
N SER A 270 -19.63 0.43 5.19
CA SER A 270 -18.30 -0.07 5.57
C SER A 270 -18.32 -0.72 6.95
N GLN A 271 -18.89 -1.93 7.03
CA GLN A 271 -18.92 -2.72 8.27
C GLN A 271 -17.53 -2.98 8.86
N GLU A 272 -16.50 -3.08 8.01
CA GLU A 272 -15.10 -3.22 8.43
C GLU A 272 -14.64 -1.98 9.21
N THR A 273 -14.88 -0.78 8.67
CA THR A 273 -14.47 0.49 9.30
C THR A 273 -15.17 0.69 10.65
N LEU A 274 -16.48 0.42 10.72
CA LEU A 274 -17.26 0.52 11.96
C LEU A 274 -16.69 -0.39 13.06
N LYS A 275 -16.40 -1.66 12.75
CA LYS A 275 -15.77 -2.60 13.69
C LYS A 275 -14.41 -2.12 14.18
N MET A 276 -13.63 -1.47 13.32
CA MET A 276 -12.33 -0.91 13.72
C MET A 276 -12.48 0.32 14.61
N PHE A 277 -13.41 1.23 14.33
CA PHE A 277 -13.71 2.34 15.24
C PHE A 277 -14.08 1.84 16.63
N ASP A 278 -14.98 0.86 16.72
CA ASP A 278 -15.40 0.28 18.00
C ASP A 278 -14.25 -0.37 18.76
N ARG A 279 -13.38 -1.09 18.04
CA ARG A 279 -12.20 -1.73 18.63
C ARG A 279 -11.22 -0.70 19.18
N LEU A 280 -10.96 0.36 18.42
CA LEU A 280 -9.99 1.40 18.79
C LEU A 280 -10.49 2.25 19.96
N LEU A 281 -11.77 2.62 19.99
CA LEU A 281 -12.36 3.32 21.13
C LEU A 281 -12.27 2.49 22.41
N LYS A 282 -12.58 1.18 22.35
CA LYS A 282 -12.44 0.28 23.51
C LYS A 282 -11.01 0.24 24.06
N LEU A 283 -10.01 0.16 23.18
CA LEU A 283 -8.60 0.10 23.59
C LEU A 283 -8.11 1.40 24.23
N LEU A 284 -8.70 2.53 23.88
CA LEU A 284 -8.32 3.86 24.37
C LEU A 284 -9.06 4.30 25.65
N HIS A 285 -10.15 3.61 26.02
CA HIS A 285 -10.88 3.82 27.27
C HIS A 285 -10.36 2.98 28.45
N HIS A 286 -9.39 2.09 28.20
CA HIS A 286 -8.68 1.28 29.21
C HIS A 286 -7.27 1.83 29.44
#